data_AF-A0A258BJG1-F1
#
_entry.id   AF-A0A258BJG1-F1
#
_cell.length_a   1.000
_cell.length_b   1.000
_cell.length_c   1.000
_cell.angle_alpha   90.00
_cell.angle_beta   90.00
_cell.angle_gamma   90.00
#
_symmetry.space_group_name_H-M   'P 1'
#
loop_
_entity.id
_entity.type
_entity.pdbx_description
1 polymer ?
#
loop_
_entity_poly.entity_id
_entity_poly.type
_entity_poly.pdbx_seq_one_letter_code
_entity_poly.pdbx_strand_id
1 'polypeptide(L)'
;IHQTFMGPPPVDLAREPREAPHWMRLPIEILVLLCLLVGVIPTLTIGPFLATAVQSVLGDRTPAYSLAIWHGFSLPLLMSAIALVGGVLLYYFFGARLNALPHSPLIGRLKGRRTFEAVLASIVSAARTLHRLLGTRALQVQLRLVLLTAILAGVLPFLALGYSGGTLPIMLVDPAFAALWMLGGASAIAVAWQAKFHRLAALILLGVVGLATCITFVWLSAPDLALTQLLVEIVTLVLLLLGLRWLPQRRADRWADERTPLRVRLRRGRDLLLAVAGGLGMAAISYAMMTRPAPQGISHYFLERAYTGGGGTNVVNVILVDFRAFDTLGEITVLSIVALTVFTLLRRFRPAAESIQQPMQQRLQDAFDDAGEGRKRGD
;
A
#
# COMPACT_ATOMS: atom_id res chain seq x y z
N ILE A 1 50.67 -27.40 -0.91
CA ILE A 1 51.60 -28.23 -1.71
C ILE A 1 52.68 -28.85 -0.82
N HIS A 2 53.63 -28.10 -0.26
CA HIS A 2 54.64 -28.68 0.65
C HIS A 2 54.01 -29.45 1.83
N GLN A 3 53.06 -28.84 2.53
CA GLN A 3 52.30 -29.51 3.60
C GLN A 3 51.37 -30.63 3.11
N THR A 4 51.11 -30.71 1.80
CA THR A 4 50.17 -31.66 1.20
C THR A 4 50.87 -32.94 0.74
N PHE A 5 52.10 -32.83 0.23
CA PHE A 5 52.85 -33.97 -0.35
C PHE A 5 54.16 -34.29 0.36
N MET A 6 54.78 -33.32 1.04
CA MET A 6 56.07 -33.47 1.74
C MET A 6 55.93 -33.41 3.27
N GLY A 7 54.69 -33.43 3.78
CA GLY A 7 54.39 -33.49 5.20
C GLY A 7 54.54 -34.91 5.77
N PRO A 8 54.46 -35.07 7.10
CA PRO A 8 54.39 -36.39 7.72
C PRO A 8 53.17 -37.16 7.18
N PRO A 9 53.25 -38.50 7.08
CA PRO A 9 52.12 -39.31 6.62
C PRO A 9 50.91 -39.08 7.54
N PRO A 10 49.70 -38.93 6.98
CA PRO A 10 48.49 -38.74 7.76
C PRO A 10 48.23 -39.96 8.65
N VAL A 11 47.90 -39.70 9.91
CA VAL A 11 47.50 -40.71 10.90
C VAL A 11 45.99 -40.64 11.13
N ASP A 12 45.37 -41.77 11.50
CA ASP A 12 43.94 -41.87 11.84
C ASP A 12 42.96 -41.55 10.68
N LEU A 13 43.23 -42.13 9.50
CA LEU A 13 42.33 -42.03 8.35
C LEU A 13 41.27 -43.13 8.39
N ALA A 14 40.01 -42.76 8.11
CA ALA A 14 38.88 -43.70 8.04
C ALA A 14 39.01 -44.77 6.95
N ARG A 15 39.92 -44.61 5.98
CA ARG A 15 40.23 -45.57 4.92
C ARG A 15 41.71 -45.52 4.59
N GLU A 16 42.29 -46.67 4.26
CA GLU A 16 43.66 -46.75 3.76
C GLU A 16 43.76 -46.06 2.39
N PRO A 17 44.68 -45.09 2.21
CA PRO A 17 44.95 -44.50 0.92
C PRO A 17 45.43 -45.56 -0.07
N ARG A 18 44.75 -45.67 -1.21
CA ARG A 18 45.17 -46.51 -2.34
C ARG A 18 45.48 -45.63 -3.54
N GLU A 19 46.27 -46.17 -4.45
CA GLU A 19 46.55 -45.49 -5.72
C GLU A 19 45.22 -45.19 -6.46
N ALA A 20 45.11 -43.97 -7.00
CA ALA A 20 43.89 -43.53 -7.65
C ALA A 20 43.58 -44.44 -8.87
N PRO A 21 42.32 -44.90 -9.05
CA PRO A 21 41.94 -45.72 -10.19
C PRO A 21 42.27 -45.03 -11.52
N HIS A 22 42.62 -45.82 -12.54
CA HIS A 22 43.04 -45.31 -13.85
C HIS A 22 42.05 -44.29 -14.45
N TRP A 23 40.74 -44.54 -14.37
CA TRP A 23 39.70 -43.64 -14.91
C TRP A 23 39.57 -42.30 -14.16
N MET A 24 40.03 -42.21 -12.91
CA MET A 24 40.10 -40.94 -12.17
C MET A 24 41.36 -40.14 -12.54
N ARG A 25 42.45 -40.84 -12.93
CA ARG A 25 43.71 -40.24 -13.37
C ARG A 25 43.67 -39.78 -14.83
N LEU A 26 42.94 -40.49 -15.69
CA LEU A 26 42.92 -40.23 -17.13
C LEU A 26 42.62 -38.76 -17.50
N PRO A 27 41.61 -38.07 -16.93
CA PRO A 27 41.38 -36.65 -17.23
C PRO A 27 42.54 -35.75 -16.77
N ILE A 28 43.20 -36.08 -15.66
CA ILE A 28 44.35 -35.36 -15.12
C ILE A 28 45.56 -35.58 -16.03
N GLU A 29 45.80 -36.82 -16.46
CA GLU A 29 46.90 -37.18 -17.36
C GLU A 29 46.74 -36.53 -18.73
N ILE A 30 45.52 -36.48 -19.27
CA ILE A 30 45.21 -35.72 -20.49
C ILE A 30 45.50 -34.22 -20.29
N LEU A 31 45.07 -33.63 -19.16
CA LEU A 31 45.32 -32.23 -18.87
C LEU A 31 46.83 -31.93 -18.72
N VAL A 32 47.58 -32.81 -18.06
CA VAL A 32 49.05 -32.70 -17.93
C VAL A 32 49.71 -32.84 -19.31
N LEU A 33 49.29 -33.81 -20.12
CA LEU A 33 49.79 -34.00 -21.48
C LEU A 33 49.53 -32.76 -22.35
N LEU A 34 48.34 -32.17 -22.27
CA LEU A 34 48.00 -30.93 -22.95
C LEU A 34 48.85 -29.74 -22.46
N CYS A 35 49.04 -29.60 -21.15
CA CYS A 35 49.92 -28.57 -20.58
C CYS A 35 51.37 -28.70 -21.10
N LEU A 36 51.90 -29.93 -21.16
CA LEU A 36 53.23 -30.20 -21.71
C LEU A 36 53.28 -29.93 -23.21
N LEU A 37 52.29 -30.38 -23.97
CA LEU A 37 52.23 -30.20 -25.41
C LEU A 37 52.20 -28.70 -25.77
N VAL A 38 51.36 -27.92 -25.10
CA VAL A 38 51.26 -26.46 -25.28
C VAL A 38 52.53 -25.75 -24.81
N GLY A 39 53.13 -26.16 -23.69
CA GLY A 39 54.34 -25.55 -23.16
C GLY A 39 55.60 -25.84 -24.00
N VAL A 40 55.70 -27.04 -24.57
CA VAL A 40 56.89 -27.51 -25.32
C VAL A 40 56.78 -27.21 -26.82
N ILE A 41 55.60 -27.15 -27.42
CA ILE A 41 55.48 -26.79 -28.85
C ILE A 41 54.31 -25.82 -29.06
N PRO A 42 54.41 -24.58 -28.53
CA PRO A 42 53.30 -23.62 -28.52
C PRO A 42 52.89 -23.19 -29.94
N THR A 43 53.83 -23.07 -30.87
CA THR A 43 53.56 -22.62 -32.24
C THR A 43 52.61 -23.54 -32.99
N LEU A 44 52.79 -24.85 -32.87
CA LEU A 44 51.98 -25.85 -33.58
C LEU A 44 50.64 -26.13 -32.88
N THR A 45 50.59 -25.93 -31.57
CA THR A 45 49.43 -26.31 -30.75
C THR A 45 48.43 -25.16 -30.63
N ILE A 46 48.83 -24.05 -30.01
CA ILE A 46 47.95 -22.93 -29.68
C ILE A 46 48.13 -21.74 -30.63
N GLY A 47 49.24 -21.67 -31.38
CA GLY A 47 49.58 -20.54 -32.24
C GLY A 47 48.45 -20.06 -33.17
N PRO A 48 47.84 -20.93 -33.99
CA PRO A 48 46.75 -20.53 -34.90
C PRO A 48 45.49 -20.04 -34.18
N PHE A 49 45.12 -20.69 -33.08
CA PHE A 49 43.97 -20.30 -32.27
C PHE A 49 44.21 -18.97 -31.57
N LEU A 50 45.40 -18.78 -31.02
CA LEU A 50 45.79 -17.53 -30.38
C LEU A 50 45.84 -16.38 -31.39
N ALA A 51 46.38 -16.60 -32.59
CA ALA A 51 46.41 -15.59 -33.65
C ALA A 51 45.00 -15.12 -34.01
N THR A 52 44.07 -16.07 -34.18
CA THR A 52 42.67 -15.77 -34.45
C THR A 52 42.01 -15.00 -33.30
N ALA A 53 42.25 -15.40 -32.05
CA ALA A 53 41.69 -14.73 -30.86
C ALA A 53 42.27 -13.33 -30.64
N VAL A 54 43.56 -13.13 -30.90
CA VAL A 54 44.21 -11.83 -30.74
C VAL A 54 43.78 -10.89 -31.86
N GLN A 55 43.72 -11.37 -33.11
CA GLN A 55 43.23 -10.57 -34.25
C GLN A 55 41.76 -10.18 -34.10
N SER A 56 40.91 -11.03 -33.52
CA SER A 56 39.50 -10.68 -33.31
C SER A 56 39.29 -9.58 -32.26
N VAL A 57 40.17 -9.49 -31.26
CA VAL A 57 40.09 -8.47 -30.20
C VAL A 57 40.83 -7.18 -30.58
N LEU A 58 42.01 -7.29 -31.21
CA LEU A 58 42.90 -6.16 -31.48
C LEU A 58 42.87 -5.67 -32.94
N GLY A 59 42.33 -6.44 -33.88
CA GLY A 59 42.25 -6.09 -35.30
C GLY A 59 43.60 -5.73 -35.91
N ASP A 60 43.63 -4.64 -36.69
CA ASP A 60 44.83 -4.14 -37.37
C ASP A 60 45.94 -3.66 -36.43
N ARG A 61 45.67 -3.53 -35.13
CA ARG A 61 46.66 -3.15 -34.10
C ARG A 61 47.38 -4.35 -33.50
N THR A 62 47.20 -5.55 -34.07
CA THR A 62 47.84 -6.77 -33.56
C THR A 62 49.37 -6.67 -33.73
N PRO A 63 50.14 -6.66 -32.63
CA PRO A 63 51.60 -6.59 -32.72
C PRO A 63 52.16 -7.91 -33.28
N ALA A 64 53.29 -7.83 -33.99
CA ALA A 64 54.02 -9.03 -34.37
C ALA A 64 54.55 -9.72 -33.11
N TYR A 65 54.09 -10.94 -32.83
CA TYR A 65 54.52 -11.73 -31.69
C TYR A 65 55.05 -13.09 -32.16
N SER A 66 55.96 -13.68 -31.38
CA SER A 66 56.53 -15.00 -31.65
C SER A 66 56.34 -15.92 -30.45
N LEU A 67 55.77 -17.10 -30.71
CA LEU A 67 55.61 -18.16 -29.73
C LEU A 67 56.81 -19.09 -29.76
N ALA A 68 57.96 -18.62 -29.29
CA ALA A 68 59.10 -19.50 -29.06
C ALA A 68 59.14 -19.92 -27.57
N ILE A 69 59.73 -21.08 -27.28
CA ILE A 69 60.00 -21.48 -25.88
C ILE A 69 61.21 -20.72 -25.35
N TRP A 70 62.17 -20.47 -26.24
CA TRP A 70 63.44 -19.84 -25.92
C TRP A 70 63.61 -18.58 -26.76
N HIS A 71 63.53 -17.43 -26.10
CA HIS A 71 63.78 -16.11 -26.70
C HIS A 71 65.15 -15.54 -26.32
N GLY A 72 66.04 -16.36 -25.75
CA GLY A 72 67.34 -15.93 -25.22
C GLY A 72 67.25 -15.20 -23.86
N PHE A 73 68.34 -14.55 -23.46
CA PHE A 73 68.41 -13.75 -22.23
C PHE A 73 67.61 -12.45 -22.38
N SER A 74 66.32 -12.54 -22.08
CA SER A 74 65.35 -11.46 -22.22
C SER A 74 64.91 -10.89 -20.87
N LEU A 75 64.35 -9.68 -20.86
CA LEU A 75 63.80 -9.06 -19.66
C LEU A 75 62.69 -9.92 -19.01
N PRO A 76 61.74 -10.54 -19.75
CA PRO A 76 60.78 -11.46 -19.17
C PRO A 76 61.43 -12.66 -18.47
N LEU A 77 62.49 -13.25 -19.04
CA LEU A 77 63.23 -14.34 -18.41
C LEU A 77 63.84 -13.90 -17.07
N LEU A 78 64.44 -12.69 -17.03
CA LEU A 78 64.97 -12.11 -15.80
C LEU A 78 63.87 -11.88 -14.76
N MET A 79 62.71 -11.35 -15.16
CA MET A 79 61.56 -11.14 -14.26
C MET A 79 61.02 -12.47 -13.70
N SER A 80 60.92 -13.50 -14.53
CA SER A 80 60.55 -14.85 -14.09
C SER A 80 61.58 -15.45 -13.13
N ALA A 81 62.88 -15.27 -13.39
CA ALA A 81 63.94 -15.71 -12.50
C ALA A 81 63.89 -14.98 -11.15
N ILE A 82 63.71 -13.65 -11.15
CA ILE A 82 63.53 -12.85 -9.94
C ILE A 82 62.27 -13.29 -9.18
N ALA A 83 61.15 -13.51 -9.86
CA ALA A 83 59.90 -13.96 -9.24
C ALA A 83 60.04 -15.36 -8.62
N LEU A 84 60.74 -16.28 -9.29
CA LEU A 84 61.00 -17.63 -8.79
C LEU A 84 61.95 -17.60 -7.59
N VAL A 85 63.12 -16.98 -7.73
CA VAL A 85 64.11 -16.87 -6.64
C VAL A 85 63.52 -16.11 -5.47
N GLY A 86 62.86 -14.97 -5.72
CA GLY A 86 62.18 -14.18 -4.71
C GLY A 86 61.06 -14.96 -4.02
N GLY A 87 60.24 -15.70 -4.77
CA GLY A 87 59.19 -16.56 -4.23
C GLY A 87 59.74 -17.68 -3.36
N VAL A 88 60.83 -18.32 -3.77
CA VAL A 88 61.53 -19.36 -3.00
C VAL A 88 62.12 -18.77 -1.72
N LEU A 89 62.81 -17.63 -1.79
CA LEU A 89 63.37 -16.96 -0.62
C LEU A 89 62.26 -16.54 0.36
N LEU A 90 61.18 -15.93 -0.13
CA LEU A 90 60.04 -15.56 0.70
C LEU A 90 59.40 -16.78 1.37
N TYR A 91 59.24 -17.89 0.64
CA TYR A 91 58.70 -19.12 1.20
C TYR A 91 59.64 -19.73 2.25
N TYR A 92 60.95 -19.75 1.99
CA TYR A 92 61.95 -20.27 2.91
C TYR A 92 62.00 -19.46 4.22
N PHE A 93 62.02 -18.13 4.13
CA PHE A 93 62.13 -17.27 5.30
C PHE A 93 60.80 -17.06 6.05
N PHE A 94 59.67 -16.98 5.33
CA PHE A 94 58.38 -16.58 5.93
C PHE A 94 57.30 -17.66 5.87
N GLY A 95 57.52 -18.78 5.17
CA GLY A 95 56.50 -19.82 4.96
C GLY A 95 55.97 -20.42 6.26
N ALA A 96 56.82 -20.70 7.25
CA ALA A 96 56.39 -21.22 8.55
C ALA A 96 55.46 -20.23 9.29
N ARG A 97 55.81 -18.94 9.28
CA ARG A 97 55.05 -17.87 9.93
C ARG A 97 53.72 -17.60 9.23
N LEU A 98 53.72 -17.61 7.90
CA LEU A 98 52.52 -17.38 7.09
C LEU A 98 51.53 -18.56 7.22
N ASN A 99 52.02 -19.80 7.25
CA ASN A 99 51.17 -20.99 7.41
C ASN A 99 50.63 -21.17 8.84
N ALA A 100 51.28 -20.59 9.85
CA ALA A 100 50.80 -20.60 11.23
C ALA A 100 49.65 -19.59 11.48
N LEU A 101 49.48 -18.61 10.59
CA LEU A 101 48.40 -17.62 10.72
C LEU A 101 47.11 -18.17 10.09
N PRO A 102 46.03 -18.34 10.86
CA PRO A 102 44.78 -18.89 10.35
C PRO A 102 44.08 -17.97 9.34
N HIS A 103 44.46 -16.68 9.30
CA HIS A 103 43.92 -15.69 8.38
C HIS A 103 45.03 -14.71 7.95
N SER A 104 44.94 -14.20 6.72
CA SER A 104 45.83 -13.13 6.25
C SER A 104 45.73 -11.91 7.19
N PRO A 105 46.85 -11.36 7.69
CA PRO A 105 46.85 -10.26 8.64
C PRO A 105 46.29 -8.95 8.04
N LEU A 106 46.39 -8.78 6.71
CA LEU A 106 45.95 -7.57 6.01
C LEU A 106 44.53 -7.72 5.44
N ILE A 107 44.24 -8.84 4.77
CA ILE A 107 42.98 -9.04 4.03
C ILE A 107 41.94 -9.83 4.84
N GLY A 108 42.35 -10.53 5.91
CA GLY A 108 41.46 -11.37 6.72
C GLY A 108 40.32 -10.61 7.41
N ARG A 109 40.42 -9.28 7.54
CA ARG A 109 39.37 -8.41 8.07
C ARG A 109 38.25 -8.11 7.07
N LEU A 110 38.55 -8.14 5.77
CA LEU A 110 37.61 -7.86 4.69
C LEU A 110 37.05 -9.17 4.12
N LYS A 111 36.12 -9.78 4.85
CA LYS A 111 35.38 -10.94 4.34
C LYS A 111 34.20 -10.45 3.48
N GLY A 112 34.31 -10.57 2.16
CA GLY A 112 33.28 -10.12 1.21
C GLY A 112 31.87 -10.64 1.50
N ARG A 113 31.76 -11.88 2.01
CA ARG A 113 30.48 -12.44 2.48
C ARG A 113 29.88 -11.65 3.65
N ARG A 114 30.71 -11.28 4.64
CA ARG A 114 30.26 -10.57 5.85
C ARG A 114 29.82 -9.14 5.52
N THR A 115 30.54 -8.47 4.62
CA THR A 115 30.15 -7.13 4.17
C THR A 115 28.85 -7.16 3.39
N PHE A 116 28.66 -8.14 2.50
CA PHE A 116 27.39 -8.34 1.79
C PHE A 116 26.20 -8.60 2.74
N GLU A 117 26.35 -9.54 3.68
CA GLU A 117 25.30 -9.86 4.66
C GLU A 117 24.96 -8.66 5.54
N ALA A 118 25.96 -7.86 5.95
CA ALA A 118 25.74 -6.65 6.73
C ALA A 118 24.96 -5.59 5.94
N VAL A 119 25.33 -5.34 4.68
CA VAL A 119 24.60 -4.39 3.82
C VAL A 119 23.16 -4.83 3.60
N LEU A 120 22.93 -6.10 3.32
CA LEU A 120 21.60 -6.65 3.15
C LEU A 120 20.75 -6.48 4.41
N ALA A 121 21.32 -6.79 5.58
CA ALA A 121 20.65 -6.60 6.87
C ALA A 121 20.28 -5.14 7.12
N SER A 122 21.18 -4.20 6.79
CA SER A 122 20.92 -2.75 6.90
C SER A 122 19.78 -2.30 6.00
N ILE A 123 19.73 -2.74 4.74
CA ILE A 123 18.64 -2.41 3.81
C ILE A 123 17.30 -2.92 4.34
N VAL A 124 17.24 -4.19 4.77
CA VAL A 124 16.00 -4.77 5.29
C VAL A 124 15.55 -4.09 6.59
N SER A 125 16.49 -3.70 7.46
CA SER A 125 16.18 -2.95 8.68
C SER A 125 15.68 -1.54 8.38
N ALA A 126 16.30 -0.85 7.42
CA ALA A 126 15.86 0.45 6.94
C ALA A 126 14.45 0.37 6.35
N ALA A 127 14.17 -0.62 5.50
CA ALA A 127 12.84 -0.84 4.92
C ALA A 127 11.79 -1.11 5.99
N ARG A 128 12.09 -1.94 7.00
CA ARG A 128 11.18 -2.18 8.14
C ARG A 128 10.93 -0.92 8.97
N THR A 129 11.95 -0.09 9.16
CA THR A 129 11.83 1.17 9.89
C THR A 129 11.00 2.17 9.10
N LEU A 130 11.26 2.30 7.80
CA LEU A 130 10.48 3.14 6.89
C LEU A 130 9.01 2.70 6.84
N HIS A 131 8.74 1.40 6.75
CA HIS A 131 7.38 0.86 6.77
C HIS A 131 6.67 1.11 8.11
N ARG A 132 7.38 1.08 9.25
CA ARG A 132 6.80 1.43 10.55
C ARG A 132 6.52 2.92 10.70
N LEU A 133 7.35 3.78 10.09
CA LEU A 133 7.20 5.23 10.15
C LEU A 133 6.12 5.75 9.19
N LEU A 134 6.10 5.25 7.95
CA LEU A 134 5.15 5.68 6.90
C LEU A 134 3.87 4.85 6.88
N GLY A 135 3.96 3.57 7.23
CA GLY A 135 2.82 2.66 7.23
C GLY A 135 1.84 2.98 8.36
N THR A 136 0.55 2.88 8.06
CA THR A 136 -0.50 3.02 9.05
C THR A 136 -1.52 1.88 8.94
N ARG A 137 -1.86 1.30 10.09
CA ARG A 137 -2.99 0.36 10.24
C ARG A 137 -4.24 1.05 10.79
N ALA A 138 -4.12 2.29 11.25
CA ALA A 138 -5.22 3.01 11.86
C ALA A 138 -6.04 3.72 10.79
N LEU A 139 -7.30 3.31 10.63
CA LEU A 139 -8.27 3.91 9.71
C LEU A 139 -8.36 5.43 9.88
N GLN A 140 -8.29 5.93 11.11
CA GLN A 140 -8.33 7.37 11.40
C GLN A 140 -7.15 8.16 10.81
N VAL A 141 -5.97 7.54 10.69
CA VAL A 141 -4.81 8.18 10.05
C VAL A 141 -4.96 8.09 8.53
N GLN A 142 -5.44 6.96 8.01
CA GLN A 142 -5.71 6.78 6.59
C GLN A 142 -6.74 7.81 6.07
N LEU A 143 -7.89 7.94 6.73
CA LEU A 143 -8.90 8.93 6.40
C LEU A 143 -8.39 10.37 6.50
N ARG A 144 -7.57 10.66 7.52
CA ARG A 144 -6.94 11.98 7.68
C ARG A 144 -6.01 12.29 6.51
N LEU A 145 -5.19 11.32 6.08
CA LEU A 145 -4.29 11.49 4.94
C LEU A 145 -5.09 11.70 3.66
N VAL A 146 -6.14 10.91 3.41
CA VAL A 146 -7.02 11.08 2.25
C VAL A 146 -7.67 12.47 2.23
N LEU A 147 -8.25 12.91 3.34
CA LEU A 147 -8.85 14.25 3.44
C LEU A 147 -7.80 15.36 3.27
N LEU A 148 -6.64 15.22 3.90
CA LEU A 148 -5.55 16.18 3.76
C LEU A 148 -5.09 16.27 2.30
N THR A 149 -4.89 15.13 1.62
CA THR A 149 -4.50 15.11 0.21
C THR A 149 -5.59 15.68 -0.69
N ALA A 150 -6.87 15.42 -0.41
CA ALA A 150 -7.99 15.98 -1.16
C ALA A 150 -8.08 17.50 -0.99
N ILE A 151 -7.90 18.02 0.24
CA ILE A 151 -7.86 19.46 0.52
C ILE A 151 -6.66 20.10 -0.19
N LEU A 152 -5.46 19.50 -0.09
CA LEU A 152 -4.27 20.01 -0.77
C LEU A 152 -4.48 20.04 -2.30
N ALA A 153 -4.97 18.94 -2.88
CA ALA A 153 -5.27 18.86 -4.31
C ALA A 153 -6.33 19.86 -4.74
N GLY A 154 -7.37 20.08 -3.94
CA GLY A 154 -8.43 21.05 -4.22
C GLY A 154 -7.95 22.50 -4.10
N VAL A 155 -7.01 22.80 -3.19
CA VAL A 155 -6.46 24.15 -2.97
C VAL A 155 -5.40 24.52 -4.01
N LEU A 156 -4.65 23.55 -4.53
CA LEU A 156 -3.55 23.78 -5.47
C LEU A 156 -3.93 24.67 -6.69
N PRO A 157 -5.04 24.43 -7.41
CA PRO A 157 -5.45 25.29 -8.51
C PRO A 157 -5.73 26.73 -8.08
N PHE A 158 -6.31 26.94 -6.90
CA PHE A 158 -6.60 28.29 -6.39
C PHE A 158 -5.35 29.04 -5.96
N LEU A 159 -4.31 28.33 -5.49
CA LEU A 159 -3.02 28.95 -5.22
C LEU A 159 -2.28 29.36 -6.51
N ALA A 160 -2.41 28.56 -7.57
CA ALA A 160 -1.75 28.81 -8.84
C ALA A 160 -2.48 29.85 -9.72
N LEU A 161 -3.81 29.82 -9.74
CA LEU A 161 -4.66 30.62 -10.65
C LEU A 161 -5.48 31.71 -9.94
N GLY A 162 -5.47 31.72 -8.60
CA GLY A 162 -6.32 32.59 -7.79
C GLY A 162 -7.74 32.05 -7.60
N TYR A 163 -8.44 32.59 -6.61
CA TYR A 163 -9.87 32.33 -6.39
C TYR A 163 -10.70 33.49 -6.94
N SER A 164 -11.69 33.17 -7.77
CA SER A 164 -12.69 34.12 -8.27
C SER A 164 -14.10 33.53 -8.18
N GLY A 165 -15.04 34.31 -7.65
CA GLY A 165 -16.47 34.02 -7.80
C GLY A 165 -16.89 34.16 -9.26
N GLY A 166 -18.04 33.58 -9.61
CA GLY A 166 -18.65 33.80 -10.91
C GLY A 166 -19.35 35.16 -11.01
N THR A 167 -19.80 35.48 -12.22
CA THR A 167 -20.37 36.80 -12.57
C THR A 167 -21.88 36.90 -12.34
N LEU A 168 -22.57 35.82 -11.99
CA LEU A 168 -24.01 35.84 -11.78
C LEU A 168 -24.36 36.58 -10.47
N PRO A 169 -25.46 37.34 -10.45
CA PRO A 169 -25.91 38.03 -9.25
C PRO A 169 -26.32 37.01 -8.18
N ILE A 170 -26.04 37.35 -6.92
CA ILE A 170 -26.46 36.55 -5.77
C ILE A 170 -27.98 36.69 -5.63
N MET A 171 -28.71 35.59 -5.72
CA MET A 171 -30.15 35.57 -5.45
C MET A 171 -30.41 35.71 -3.94
N LEU A 172 -31.49 36.42 -3.58
CA LEU A 172 -31.96 36.44 -2.21
C LEU A 172 -32.42 35.02 -1.82
N VAL A 173 -31.95 34.56 -0.68
CA VAL A 173 -32.32 33.24 -0.14
C VAL A 173 -33.72 33.34 0.46
N ASP A 174 -34.61 32.43 0.07
CA ASP A 174 -35.91 32.28 0.73
C ASP A 174 -35.69 31.96 2.23
N PRO A 175 -36.25 32.76 3.16
CA PRO A 175 -36.12 32.52 4.59
C PRO A 175 -36.53 31.11 5.03
N ALA A 176 -37.55 30.50 4.42
CA ALA A 176 -37.99 29.16 4.74
C ALA A 176 -36.95 28.11 4.30
N PHE A 177 -36.35 28.30 3.13
CA PHE A 177 -35.27 27.43 2.63
C PHE A 177 -34.00 27.56 3.47
N ALA A 178 -33.66 28.78 3.89
CA ALA A 178 -32.56 29.03 4.83
C ALA A 178 -32.81 28.33 6.17
N ALA A 179 -34.02 28.44 6.73
CA ALA A 179 -34.39 27.78 7.99
C ALA A 179 -34.28 26.26 7.89
N LEU A 180 -34.70 25.66 6.78
CA LEU A 180 -34.56 24.23 6.51
C LEU A 180 -33.09 23.79 6.55
N TRP A 181 -32.20 24.51 5.86
CA TRP A 181 -30.77 24.18 5.82
C TRP A 181 -30.05 24.49 7.13
N MET A 182 -30.49 25.50 7.89
CA MET A 182 -30.00 25.76 9.24
C MET A 182 -30.37 24.62 10.19
N LEU A 183 -31.60 24.11 10.10
CA LEU A 183 -32.04 22.94 10.87
C LEU A 183 -31.26 21.68 10.46
N GLY A 184 -31.13 21.43 9.15
CA GLY A 184 -30.36 20.29 8.64
C GLY A 184 -28.87 20.36 9.05
N GLY A 185 -28.25 21.53 8.92
CA GLY A 185 -26.86 21.77 9.33
C GLY A 185 -26.65 21.61 10.84
N ALA A 186 -27.54 22.18 11.67
CA ALA A 186 -27.49 22.02 13.12
C ALA A 186 -27.66 20.54 13.53
N SER A 187 -28.59 19.82 12.90
CA SER A 187 -28.78 18.39 13.08
C SER A 187 -27.52 17.61 12.69
N ALA A 188 -26.87 17.91 11.56
CA ALA A 188 -25.64 17.24 11.13
C ALA A 188 -24.48 17.44 12.13
N ILE A 189 -24.33 18.65 12.68
CA ILE A 189 -23.36 18.93 13.76
C ILE A 189 -23.70 18.13 15.02
N ALA A 190 -24.98 18.07 15.38
CA ALA A 190 -25.46 17.29 16.53
C ALA A 190 -25.24 15.77 16.33
N VAL A 191 -25.41 15.24 15.11
CA VAL A 191 -25.06 13.85 14.76
C VAL A 191 -23.57 13.61 15.04
N ALA A 192 -22.68 14.46 14.52
CA ALA A 192 -21.24 14.32 14.71
C ALA A 192 -20.84 14.36 16.19
N TRP A 193 -21.52 15.19 16.99
CA TRP A 193 -21.31 15.29 18.44
C TRP A 193 -21.80 14.05 19.19
N GLN A 194 -22.99 13.56 18.85
CA GLN A 194 -23.67 12.50 19.60
C GLN A 194 -23.25 11.08 19.18
N ALA A 195 -22.77 10.88 17.96
CA ALA A 195 -22.47 9.56 17.38
C ALA A 195 -21.52 8.68 18.22
N LYS A 196 -20.68 9.28 19.07
CA LYS A 196 -19.76 8.52 19.92
C LYS A 196 -20.47 7.78 21.06
N PHE A 197 -21.43 8.41 21.71
CA PHE A 197 -22.04 7.93 22.97
C PHE A 197 -23.55 7.73 22.86
N HIS A 198 -24.26 8.60 22.14
CA HIS A 198 -25.71 8.57 21.98
C HIS A 198 -26.07 8.20 20.53
N ARG A 199 -25.72 6.97 20.13
CA ARG A 199 -25.88 6.50 18.74
C ARG A 199 -27.33 6.53 18.26
N LEU A 200 -28.29 6.15 19.11
CA LEU A 200 -29.71 6.20 18.76
C LEU A 200 -30.15 7.64 18.44
N ALA A 201 -29.81 8.59 19.31
CA ALA A 201 -30.11 10.00 19.08
C ALA A 201 -29.41 10.54 17.82
N ALA A 202 -28.16 10.12 17.57
CA ALA A 202 -27.46 10.45 16.33
C ALA A 202 -28.16 9.89 15.09
N LEU A 203 -28.75 8.69 15.14
CA LEU A 203 -29.54 8.14 14.02
C LEU A 203 -30.85 8.90 13.78
N ILE A 204 -31.54 9.29 14.86
CA ILE A 204 -32.77 10.11 14.75
C ILE A 204 -32.45 11.46 14.11
N LEU A 205 -31.39 12.12 14.56
CA LEU A 205 -30.93 13.39 14.01
C LEU A 205 -30.43 13.25 12.56
N LEU A 206 -29.84 12.11 12.20
CA LEU A 206 -29.48 11.81 10.82
C LEU A 206 -30.72 11.74 9.92
N GLY A 207 -31.83 11.16 10.40
CA GLY A 207 -33.11 11.19 9.70
C GLY A 207 -33.65 12.61 9.47
N VAL A 208 -33.42 13.55 10.39
CA VAL A 208 -33.76 14.97 10.19
C VAL A 208 -32.92 15.58 9.06
N VAL A 209 -31.63 15.22 8.97
CA VAL A 209 -30.76 15.64 7.85
C VAL A 209 -31.28 15.08 6.53
N GLY A 210 -31.63 13.78 6.48
CA GLY A 210 -32.20 13.14 5.29
C GLY A 210 -33.56 13.71 4.88
N LEU A 211 -34.40 14.12 5.84
CA LEU A 211 -35.65 14.80 5.54
C LEU A 211 -35.41 16.20 4.97
N ALA A 212 -34.43 16.94 5.50
CA ALA A 212 -34.06 18.26 4.96
C ALA A 212 -33.56 18.17 3.52
N THR A 213 -32.77 17.14 3.17
CA THR A 213 -32.34 16.90 1.78
C THR A 213 -33.51 16.47 0.88
N CYS A 214 -34.42 15.61 1.38
CA CYS A 214 -35.64 15.22 0.65
C CYS A 214 -36.52 16.43 0.32
N ILE A 215 -36.82 17.28 1.31
CA ILE A 215 -37.60 18.51 1.10
C ILE A 215 -36.87 19.44 0.11
N THR A 216 -35.53 19.51 0.17
CA THR A 216 -34.76 20.28 -0.81
C THR A 216 -34.93 19.76 -2.23
N PHE A 217 -34.96 18.44 -2.46
CA PHE A 217 -35.23 17.89 -3.80
C PHE A 217 -36.63 18.23 -4.29
N VAL A 218 -37.64 18.14 -3.44
CA VAL A 218 -39.01 18.58 -3.80
C VAL A 218 -39.03 20.07 -4.14
N TRP A 219 -38.36 20.90 -3.33
CA TRP A 219 -38.26 22.34 -3.53
C TRP A 219 -37.60 22.68 -4.88
N LEU A 220 -36.60 21.90 -5.28
CA LEU A 220 -35.90 22.03 -6.56
C LEU A 220 -36.59 21.29 -7.71
N SER A 221 -37.86 20.89 -7.55
CA SER A 221 -38.67 20.20 -8.56
C SER A 221 -38.08 18.87 -9.05
N ALA A 222 -37.41 18.13 -8.15
CA ALA A 222 -36.85 16.80 -8.39
C ALA A 222 -37.61 15.72 -7.57
N PRO A 223 -38.87 15.40 -7.92
CA PRO A 223 -39.72 14.50 -7.12
C PRO A 223 -39.19 13.05 -7.07
N ASP A 224 -38.64 12.53 -8.17
CA ASP A 224 -38.11 11.16 -8.23
C ASP A 224 -36.89 11.01 -7.29
N LEU A 225 -36.01 12.02 -7.25
CA LEU A 225 -34.88 12.07 -6.30
C LEU A 225 -35.36 12.17 -4.86
N ALA A 226 -36.44 12.92 -4.59
CA ALA A 226 -37.00 13.02 -3.25
C ALA A 226 -37.57 11.67 -2.76
N LEU A 227 -38.33 10.97 -3.60
CA LEU A 227 -38.91 9.66 -3.27
C LEU A 227 -37.83 8.61 -3.02
N THR A 228 -36.82 8.55 -3.89
CA THR A 228 -35.68 7.63 -3.74
C THR A 228 -34.87 7.96 -2.49
N GLN A 229 -34.59 9.24 -2.22
CA GLN A 229 -33.90 9.67 -1.00
C GLN A 229 -34.65 9.25 0.26
N LEU A 230 -35.98 9.46 0.30
CA LEU A 230 -36.81 9.07 1.44
C LEU A 230 -36.79 7.55 1.65
N LEU A 231 -36.92 6.77 0.57
CA LEU A 231 -36.87 5.30 0.64
C LEU A 231 -35.51 4.81 1.17
N VAL A 232 -34.41 5.34 0.61
CA VAL A 232 -33.05 4.98 1.02
C VAL A 232 -32.81 5.38 2.48
N GLU A 233 -33.28 6.54 2.92
CA GLU A 233 -33.17 6.98 4.31
C GLU A 233 -33.88 6.00 5.25
N ILE A 234 -35.11 5.59 4.93
CA ILE A 234 -35.87 4.64 5.74
C ILE A 234 -35.14 3.28 5.80
N VAL A 235 -34.71 2.75 4.65
CA VAL A 235 -34.02 1.45 4.59
C VAL A 235 -32.71 1.49 5.36
N THR A 236 -31.89 2.53 5.16
CA THR A 236 -30.60 2.66 5.85
C THR A 236 -30.78 2.87 7.34
N LEU A 237 -31.77 3.66 7.78
CA LEU A 237 -32.12 3.83 9.19
C LEU A 237 -32.51 2.49 9.83
N VAL A 238 -33.37 1.71 9.18
CA VAL A 238 -33.77 0.37 9.66
C VAL A 238 -32.55 -0.55 9.76
N LEU A 239 -31.68 -0.59 8.74
CA LEU A 239 -30.45 -1.40 8.76
C LEU A 239 -29.47 -0.97 9.87
N LEU A 240 -29.29 0.34 10.07
CA LEU A 240 -28.44 0.88 11.11
C LEU A 240 -29.00 0.59 12.51
N LEU A 241 -30.31 0.67 12.71
CA LEU A 241 -30.97 0.31 13.96
C LEU A 241 -30.85 -1.19 14.27
N LEU A 242 -31.05 -2.04 13.27
CA LEU A 242 -30.83 -3.50 13.38
C LEU A 242 -29.38 -3.80 13.79
N GLY A 243 -28.42 -3.12 13.18
CA GLY A 243 -26.99 -3.26 13.52
C GLY A 243 -26.63 -2.68 14.90
N LEU A 244 -27.28 -1.59 15.32
CA LEU A 244 -27.01 -0.90 16.57
C LEU A 244 -27.25 -1.81 17.79
N ARG A 245 -28.24 -2.71 17.73
CA ARG A 245 -28.51 -3.70 18.77
C ARG A 245 -27.27 -4.53 19.14
N TRP A 246 -26.43 -4.84 18.15
CA TRP A 246 -25.26 -5.71 18.32
C TRP A 246 -24.00 -4.96 18.73
N LEU A 247 -24.05 -3.63 18.80
CA LEU A 247 -22.89 -2.80 19.04
C LEU A 247 -22.79 -2.44 20.54
N PRO A 248 -21.71 -2.84 21.24
CA PRO A 248 -21.60 -2.59 22.67
C PRO A 248 -21.69 -1.09 22.98
N GLN A 249 -22.42 -0.77 24.05
CA GLN A 249 -22.55 0.59 24.53
C GLN A 249 -21.20 1.09 25.03
N ARG A 250 -20.76 2.25 24.53
CA ARG A 250 -19.53 2.88 25.02
C ARG A 250 -19.85 3.60 26.32
N ARG A 251 -19.35 3.06 27.44
CA ARG A 251 -19.37 3.74 28.74
C ARG A 251 -18.53 5.02 28.68
N ALA A 252 -19.04 6.10 29.27
CA ALA A 252 -18.36 7.40 29.35
C ALA A 252 -17.17 7.38 30.34
N ASP A 253 -17.09 6.35 31.18
CA ASP A 253 -16.13 6.23 32.29
C ASP A 253 -14.73 5.89 31.77
N ARG A 254 -13.94 6.89 31.35
CA ARG A 254 -12.54 6.64 30.96
C ARG A 254 -11.52 7.69 31.38
N TRP A 255 -11.90 8.73 32.13
CA TRP A 255 -10.91 9.65 32.70
C TRP A 255 -11.17 9.79 34.20
N ALA A 256 -10.23 9.30 35.01
CA ALA A 256 -10.30 9.31 36.48
C ALA A 256 -10.25 10.74 37.05
N ASP A 257 -9.59 11.66 36.33
CA ASP A 257 -9.74 13.10 36.48
C ASP A 257 -10.63 13.61 35.35
N GLU A 258 -11.57 14.51 35.64
CA GLU A 258 -12.49 15.15 34.69
C GLU A 258 -11.80 15.89 33.50
N ARG A 259 -10.46 15.83 33.42
CA ARG A 259 -9.64 16.51 32.43
C ARG A 259 -9.26 15.58 31.27
N THR A 260 -9.80 15.89 30.10
CA THR A 260 -9.35 15.25 28.86
C THR A 260 -7.85 15.52 28.61
N PRO A 261 -7.04 14.49 28.31
CA PRO A 261 -5.62 14.66 28.07
C PRO A 261 -5.35 15.65 26.93
N LEU A 262 -4.30 16.48 27.05
CA LEU A 262 -3.91 17.48 26.04
C LEU A 262 -3.76 16.86 24.64
N ARG A 263 -3.19 15.65 24.56
CA ARG A 263 -3.04 14.90 23.30
C ARG A 263 -4.38 14.60 22.61
N VAL A 264 -5.42 14.30 23.38
CA VAL A 264 -6.78 14.03 22.84
C VAL A 264 -7.39 15.33 22.32
N ARG A 265 -7.23 16.43 23.06
CA ARG A 265 -7.69 17.76 22.65
C ARG A 265 -7.01 18.20 21.35
N LEU A 266 -5.69 18.08 21.26
CA LEU A 266 -4.92 18.39 20.04
C LEU A 266 -5.37 17.52 18.86
N ARG A 267 -5.54 16.21 19.07
CA ARG A 267 -6.01 15.30 18.03
C ARG A 267 -7.41 15.70 17.52
N ARG A 268 -8.35 15.98 18.43
CA ARG A 268 -9.71 16.45 18.08
C ARG A 268 -9.70 17.81 17.40
N GLY A 269 -8.86 18.74 17.87
CA GLY A 269 -8.70 20.06 17.25
C GLY A 269 -8.18 19.95 15.81
N ARG A 270 -7.22 19.06 15.55
CA ARG A 270 -6.74 18.78 14.18
C ARG A 270 -7.81 18.16 13.30
N ASP A 271 -8.58 17.20 13.83
CA ASP A 271 -9.67 16.56 13.10
C ASP A 271 -10.78 17.59 12.79
N LEU A 272 -11.11 18.50 13.73
CA LEU A 272 -12.04 19.60 13.53
C LEU A 272 -11.53 20.60 12.49
N LEU A 273 -10.26 21.00 12.56
CA LEU A 273 -9.65 21.90 11.58
C LEU A 273 -9.75 21.32 10.17
N LEU A 274 -9.48 20.02 9.99
CA LEU A 274 -9.61 19.36 8.69
C LEU A 274 -11.07 19.31 8.22
N ALA A 275 -12.02 19.03 9.11
CA ALA A 275 -13.43 19.01 8.78
C ALA A 275 -13.94 20.39 8.34
N VAL A 276 -13.56 21.45 9.08
CA VAL A 276 -13.91 22.85 8.76
C VAL A 276 -13.24 23.28 7.46
N ALA A 277 -11.94 23.01 7.29
CA ALA A 277 -11.21 23.37 6.07
C ALA A 277 -11.78 22.65 4.83
N GLY A 278 -12.10 21.35 4.95
CA GLY A 278 -12.73 20.60 3.87
C GLY A 278 -14.15 21.08 3.55
N GLY A 279 -14.97 21.33 4.58
CA GLY A 279 -16.33 21.82 4.42
C GLY A 279 -16.40 23.22 3.81
N LEU A 280 -15.62 24.17 4.35
CA LEU A 280 -15.52 25.53 3.79
C LEU A 280 -14.89 25.53 2.40
N GLY A 281 -13.89 24.67 2.16
CA GLY A 281 -13.28 24.50 0.84
C GLY A 281 -14.30 24.03 -0.20
N MET A 282 -15.09 23.01 0.12
CA MET A 282 -16.17 22.54 -0.76
C MET A 282 -17.24 23.62 -0.95
N ALA A 283 -17.63 24.33 0.11
CA ALA A 283 -18.58 25.43 0.01
C ALA A 283 -18.08 26.56 -0.90
N ALA A 284 -16.80 26.93 -0.80
CA ALA A 284 -16.17 27.94 -1.66
C ALA A 284 -16.12 27.48 -3.13
N ILE A 285 -15.76 26.22 -3.38
CA ILE A 285 -15.76 25.63 -4.73
C ILE A 285 -17.17 25.64 -5.32
N SER A 286 -18.15 25.13 -4.57
CA SER A 286 -19.56 25.11 -4.99
C SER A 286 -20.08 26.52 -5.25
N TYR A 287 -19.79 27.48 -4.38
CA TYR A 287 -20.17 28.88 -4.58
C TYR A 287 -19.54 29.46 -5.85
N ALA A 288 -18.24 29.25 -6.06
CA ALA A 288 -17.53 29.75 -7.24
C ALA A 288 -18.03 29.12 -8.55
N MET A 289 -18.49 27.86 -8.53
CA MET A 289 -19.07 27.19 -9.70
C MET A 289 -20.51 27.58 -9.96
N MET A 290 -21.35 27.62 -8.91
CA MET A 290 -22.78 27.93 -9.05
C MET A 290 -23.06 29.39 -9.39
N THR A 291 -22.12 30.30 -9.12
CA THR A 291 -22.21 31.71 -9.52
C THR A 291 -21.72 31.97 -10.95
N ARG A 292 -21.30 30.94 -11.69
CA ARG A 292 -20.87 31.08 -13.10
C ARG A 292 -22.03 30.74 -14.05
N PRO A 293 -22.07 31.37 -15.24
CA PRO A 293 -23.01 30.97 -16.27
C PRO A 293 -22.84 29.49 -16.59
N ALA A 294 -23.94 28.74 -16.57
CA ALA A 294 -23.93 27.34 -16.97
C ALA A 294 -23.55 27.25 -18.46
N PRO A 295 -22.59 26.38 -18.84
CA PRO A 295 -22.29 26.14 -20.24
C PRO A 295 -23.53 25.56 -20.94
N GLN A 296 -23.64 25.75 -22.27
CA GLN A 296 -24.68 25.11 -23.06
C GLN A 296 -24.56 23.59 -22.92
N GLY A 297 -25.49 22.99 -22.19
CA GLY A 297 -25.51 21.57 -21.88
C GLY A 297 -26.40 20.77 -22.83
N ILE A 298 -26.39 19.45 -22.64
CA ILE A 298 -27.22 18.50 -23.40
C ILE A 298 -28.64 18.35 -22.84
N SER A 299 -29.06 19.18 -21.87
CA SER A 299 -30.38 19.10 -21.25
C SER A 299 -31.52 19.33 -22.24
N HIS A 300 -31.35 20.26 -23.19
CA HIS A 300 -32.33 20.55 -24.23
C HIS A 300 -32.62 19.32 -25.09
N TYR A 301 -31.57 18.60 -25.50
CA TYR A 301 -31.69 17.36 -26.26
C TYR A 301 -32.56 16.34 -25.52
N PHE A 302 -32.34 16.13 -24.22
CA PHE A 302 -33.13 15.18 -23.44
C PHE A 302 -34.59 15.62 -23.28
N LEU A 303 -34.86 16.92 -23.12
CA LEU A 303 -36.24 17.41 -23.04
C LEU A 303 -36.99 17.23 -24.36
N GLU A 304 -36.35 17.52 -25.49
CA GLU A 304 -36.98 17.37 -26.82
C GLU A 304 -37.15 15.91 -27.25
N ARG A 305 -36.21 15.05 -26.86
CA ARG A 305 -36.19 13.64 -27.27
C ARG A 305 -36.79 12.67 -26.25
N ALA A 306 -37.13 13.10 -25.02
CA ALA A 306 -37.70 12.22 -24.01
C ALA A 306 -38.95 11.46 -24.52
N TYR A 307 -39.89 12.19 -25.12
CA TYR A 307 -41.11 11.57 -25.65
C TYR A 307 -40.89 10.92 -27.02
N THR A 308 -40.26 11.64 -27.96
CA THR A 308 -40.13 11.17 -29.35
C THR A 308 -39.08 10.06 -29.53
N GLY A 309 -38.04 10.04 -28.70
CA GLY A 309 -36.96 9.05 -28.72
C GLY A 309 -37.14 7.94 -27.69
N GLY A 310 -37.56 8.29 -26.46
CA GLY A 310 -37.68 7.32 -25.35
C GLY A 310 -39.11 6.97 -24.93
N GLY A 311 -40.13 7.53 -25.59
CA GLY A 311 -41.54 7.15 -25.39
C GLY A 311 -42.16 7.55 -24.04
N GLY A 312 -41.50 8.36 -23.22
CA GLY A 312 -41.96 8.72 -21.88
C GLY A 312 -42.10 10.22 -21.64
N THR A 313 -43.03 10.59 -20.77
CA THR A 313 -43.23 11.98 -20.32
C THR A 313 -42.39 12.34 -19.08
N ASN A 314 -42.04 11.35 -18.26
CA ASN A 314 -41.08 11.52 -17.18
C ASN A 314 -39.65 11.48 -17.75
N VAL A 315 -39.08 12.67 -17.96
CA VAL A 315 -37.73 12.82 -18.55
C VAL A 315 -36.65 12.16 -17.69
N VAL A 316 -36.75 12.20 -16.36
CA VAL A 316 -35.76 11.58 -15.47
C VAL A 316 -35.76 10.06 -15.67
N ASN A 317 -36.94 9.45 -15.63
CA ASN A 317 -37.07 8.00 -15.85
C ASN A 317 -36.55 7.61 -17.25
N VAL A 318 -36.93 8.35 -18.30
CA VAL A 318 -36.46 8.07 -19.67
C VAL A 318 -34.94 8.17 -19.78
N ILE A 319 -34.31 9.14 -19.12
CA ILE A 319 -32.85 9.22 -19.09
C ILE A 319 -32.25 7.98 -18.43
N LEU A 320 -32.81 7.54 -17.29
CA LEU A 320 -32.27 6.42 -16.52
C LEU A 320 -32.43 5.07 -17.24
N VAL A 321 -33.57 4.81 -17.87
CA VAL A 321 -33.87 3.49 -18.44
C VAL A 321 -33.62 3.36 -19.94
N ASP A 322 -33.47 4.47 -20.66
CA ASP A 322 -33.28 4.47 -22.11
C ASP A 322 -31.95 5.14 -22.49
N PHE A 323 -31.87 6.47 -22.42
CA PHE A 323 -30.69 7.20 -22.90
C PHE A 323 -29.39 6.84 -22.16
N ARG A 324 -29.48 6.54 -20.86
CA ARG A 324 -28.36 6.17 -19.99
C ARG A 324 -28.62 4.84 -19.27
N ALA A 325 -29.33 3.93 -19.93
CA ALA A 325 -29.66 2.59 -19.41
C ALA A 325 -28.44 1.78 -18.93
N PHE A 326 -27.26 2.05 -19.49
CA PHE A 326 -26.04 1.35 -19.09
C PHE A 326 -25.58 1.71 -17.67
N ASP A 327 -25.81 2.95 -17.24
CA ASP A 327 -25.47 3.39 -15.87
C ASP A 327 -26.41 2.70 -14.86
N THR A 328 -27.71 2.59 -15.16
CA THR A 328 -28.67 1.89 -14.30
C THR A 328 -28.43 0.39 -14.24
N LEU A 329 -28.02 -0.25 -15.35
CA LEU A 329 -27.56 -1.64 -15.33
C LEU A 329 -26.36 -1.81 -14.39
N GLY A 330 -25.40 -0.88 -14.42
CA GLY A 330 -24.25 -0.85 -13.52
C GLY A 330 -24.67 -0.71 -12.05
N GLU A 331 -25.56 0.22 -11.74
CA GLU A 331 -26.08 0.44 -10.38
C GLU A 331 -26.80 -0.80 -9.82
N ILE A 332 -27.70 -1.42 -10.60
CA ILE A 332 -28.41 -2.64 -10.20
C ILE A 332 -27.42 -3.81 -9.99
N THR A 333 -26.40 -3.90 -10.84
CA THR A 333 -25.33 -4.90 -10.68
C THR A 333 -24.58 -4.69 -9.35
N VAL A 334 -24.22 -3.45 -9.02
CA VAL A 334 -23.58 -3.12 -7.73
C VAL A 334 -24.49 -3.46 -6.55
N LEU A 335 -25.78 -3.10 -6.61
CA LEU A 335 -26.75 -3.45 -5.56
C LEU A 335 -26.88 -4.97 -5.38
N SER A 336 -26.87 -5.73 -6.49
CA SER A 336 -26.91 -7.19 -6.46
C SER A 336 -25.66 -7.79 -5.80
N ILE A 337 -24.48 -7.26 -6.13
CA ILE A 337 -23.22 -7.67 -5.50
C ILE A 337 -23.24 -7.35 -4.00
N VAL A 338 -23.72 -6.15 -3.62
CA VAL A 338 -23.85 -5.76 -2.20
C VAL A 338 -24.81 -6.70 -1.48
N ALA A 339 -25.98 -7.01 -2.05
CA ALA A 339 -26.95 -7.92 -1.46
C ALA A 339 -26.36 -9.34 -1.23
N LEU A 340 -25.67 -9.89 -2.23
CA LEU A 340 -24.98 -11.19 -2.12
C LEU A 340 -23.85 -11.16 -1.08
N THR A 341 -23.10 -10.06 -1.03
CA THR A 341 -22.01 -9.87 -0.06
C THR A 341 -22.55 -9.80 1.37
N VAL A 342 -23.61 -9.02 1.59
CA VAL A 342 -24.28 -8.93 2.89
C VAL A 342 -24.84 -10.29 3.30
N PHE A 343 -25.50 -11.01 2.39
CA PHE A 343 -26.00 -12.36 2.66
C PHE A 343 -24.89 -13.34 3.07
N THR A 344 -23.77 -13.37 2.33
CA THR A 344 -22.64 -14.26 2.62
C THR A 344 -21.94 -13.93 3.93
N LEU A 345 -21.78 -12.64 4.25
CA LEU A 345 -21.22 -12.17 5.54
C LEU A 345 -22.15 -12.52 6.71
N LEU A 346 -23.45 -12.29 6.56
CA LEU A 346 -24.43 -12.57 7.62
C LEU A 346 -24.64 -14.06 7.87
N ARG A 347 -24.49 -14.92 6.84
CA ARG A 347 -24.60 -16.38 6.97
C ARG A 347 -23.64 -16.98 8.00
N ARG A 348 -22.48 -16.34 8.24
CA ARG A 348 -21.51 -16.75 9.27
C ARG A 348 -21.35 -15.74 10.39
N PHE A 349 -22.31 -14.82 10.55
CA PHE A 349 -22.25 -13.82 11.60
C PHE A 349 -22.32 -14.48 12.98
N ARG A 350 -21.31 -14.21 13.81
CA ARG A 350 -21.29 -14.58 15.22
C ARG A 350 -21.23 -13.30 16.04
N PRO A 351 -22.26 -12.98 16.83
CA PRO A 351 -22.26 -11.77 17.62
C PRO A 351 -21.18 -11.84 18.71
N ALA A 352 -20.66 -10.67 19.11
CA ALA A 352 -19.71 -10.60 20.21
C ALA A 352 -20.37 -11.10 21.50
N ALA A 353 -19.65 -11.84 22.33
CA ALA A 353 -20.21 -12.43 23.56
C ALA A 353 -20.88 -11.38 24.48
N GLU A 354 -20.31 -10.17 24.52
CA GLU A 354 -20.83 -9.02 25.26
C GLU A 354 -22.20 -8.52 24.76
N SER A 355 -22.57 -8.82 23.51
CA SER A 355 -23.85 -8.41 22.88
C SER A 355 -24.94 -9.48 22.94
N ILE A 356 -24.62 -10.69 23.44
CA ILE A 356 -25.59 -11.79 23.59
C ILE A 356 -26.51 -11.52 24.78
N GLN A 357 -26.00 -10.88 25.83
CA GLN A 357 -26.82 -10.52 26.99
C GLN A 357 -27.83 -9.44 26.63
N GLN A 358 -29.06 -9.57 27.14
CA GLN A 358 -30.09 -8.56 26.95
C GLN A 358 -29.62 -7.18 27.46
N PRO A 359 -29.95 -6.10 26.74
CA PRO A 359 -29.71 -4.73 27.18
C PRO A 359 -30.23 -4.50 28.60
N MET A 360 -29.56 -3.64 29.36
CA MET A 360 -29.97 -3.30 30.74
C MET A 360 -31.43 -2.80 30.79
N GLN A 361 -31.86 -2.05 29.78
CA GLN A 361 -33.24 -1.55 29.67
C GLN A 361 -34.25 -2.69 29.55
N GLN A 362 -33.97 -3.72 28.73
CA GLN A 362 -34.84 -4.89 28.64
C GLN A 362 -34.83 -5.68 29.94
N ARG A 363 -33.68 -5.83 30.60
CA ARG A 363 -33.62 -6.49 31.91
C ARG A 363 -34.40 -5.75 33.00
N LEU A 364 -34.39 -4.42 32.97
CA LEU A 364 -35.14 -3.58 33.91
C LEU A 364 -36.64 -3.63 33.61
N GLN A 365 -37.03 -3.61 32.34
CA GLN A 365 -38.42 -3.79 31.92
C GLN A 365 -38.93 -5.17 32.29
N ASP A 366 -38.20 -6.24 31.92
CA ASP A 366 -38.55 -7.62 32.25
C ASP A 366 -38.68 -7.80 33.78
N ALA A 367 -37.78 -7.19 34.57
CA ALA A 367 -37.87 -7.22 36.04
C ALA A 367 -39.07 -6.42 36.59
N PHE A 368 -39.48 -5.34 35.91
CA PHE A 368 -40.66 -4.56 36.29
C PHE A 368 -41.96 -5.29 35.93
N ASP A 369 -42.01 -5.94 34.78
CA ASP A 369 -43.14 -6.75 34.31
C ASP A 369 -43.31 -7.98 35.20
N ASP A 370 -42.21 -8.68 35.52
CA ASP A 370 -42.20 -9.85 36.42
C ASP A 370 -42.63 -9.50 37.86
N ALA A 371 -42.52 -8.23 38.27
CA ALA A 371 -42.93 -7.76 39.60
C ALA A 371 -44.42 -7.37 39.68
N GLY A 372 -45.13 -7.25 38.55
CA GLY A 372 -46.55 -6.89 38.52
C GLY A 372 -47.47 -8.12 38.45
N GLU A 373 -48.37 -8.27 39.42
CA GLU A 373 -49.39 -9.33 39.35
C GLU A 373 -50.26 -9.18 38.09
N GLY A 374 -50.29 -10.23 37.26
CA GLY A 374 -51.10 -10.30 36.04
C GLY A 374 -50.46 -9.72 34.78
N ARG A 375 -49.20 -9.24 34.84
CA ARG A 375 -48.47 -8.76 33.65
C ARG A 375 -47.70 -9.87 32.97
N LYS A 376 -47.60 -9.80 31.65
CA LYS A 376 -46.68 -10.59 30.83
C LYS A 376 -45.53 -9.71 30.39
N ARG A 377 -44.36 -10.30 30.17
CA ARG A 377 -43.19 -9.57 29.65
C ARG A 377 -43.55 -8.89 28.33
N GLY A 378 -43.40 -7.57 28.28
CA GLY A 378 -43.74 -6.73 27.13
C GLY A 378 -45.14 -6.10 27.16
N ASP A 379 -45.91 -6.25 28.25
CA ASP A 379 -47.07 -5.41 28.58
C ASP A 379 -46.64 -4.05 29.15
#